data_AF-A0A1I1FH75-F1
#
_entry.id   AF-A0A1I1FH75-F1
#
_cell.length_a   1.000
_cell.length_b   1.000
_cell.length_c   1.000
_cell.angle_alpha   90.00
_cell.angle_beta   90.00
_cell.angle_gamma   90.00
#
_symmetry.space_group_name_H-M   'P 1'
#
loop_
_entity.id
_entity.type
_entity.pdbx_description
1 polymer ?
#
loop_
_entity_poly.entity_id
_entity_poly.type
_entity_poly.pdbx_seq_one_letter_code
_entity_poly.pdbx_strand_id
1 'polypeptide(L)'
;MKSGKIELMPNKAGGISNTEEILPINLKGIGCEEKWKHGFTGKGVVIAVLDTGCDVNHPDLMNRVIEGYNFTEEHGGNVSIYEDTNGHGTHTAGIIAGSKDCHGIIGVAPDENSVCRRKSG
;
A
#
# COMPACT_ATOMS: atom_id res chain seq x y z
N MET A 1 -16.17 -23.82 18.78
CA MET A 1 -15.83 -22.95 17.63
C MET A 1 -14.35 -22.59 17.73
N LYS A 2 -13.52 -22.97 16.76
CA LYS A 2 -12.09 -22.60 16.76
C LYS A 2 -11.98 -21.16 16.24
N SER A 3 -11.50 -20.25 17.08
CA SER A 3 -11.10 -18.91 16.65
C SER A 3 -9.90 -19.06 15.72
N GLY A 4 -10.08 -18.74 14.43
CA GLY A 4 -9.01 -18.74 13.45
C GLY A 4 -8.27 -17.41 13.51
N LYS A 5 -7.13 -17.38 14.18
CA LYS A 5 -6.24 -16.21 14.20
C LYS A 5 -5.52 -16.11 12.85
N ILE A 6 -5.56 -14.94 12.22
CA ILE A 6 -4.84 -14.66 10.97
C ILE A 6 -3.62 -13.82 11.37
N GLU A 7 -2.41 -14.35 11.17
CA GLU A 7 -1.15 -13.64 11.46
C GLU A 7 -0.39 -13.37 10.16
N LEU A 8 0.31 -12.24 10.11
CA LEU A 8 1.13 -11.84 8.97
C LEU A 8 2.34 -12.77 8.81
N MET A 9 2.69 -13.07 7.57
CA MET A 9 3.93 -13.80 7.26
C MET A 9 5.15 -12.89 7.47
N PRO A 10 6.26 -13.39 8.04
CA PRO A 10 7.44 -12.57 8.29
C PRO A 10 8.07 -12.09 6.97
N ASN A 11 8.39 -10.79 6.89
CA ASN A 11 9.14 -10.18 5.79
C ASN A 11 10.47 -9.59 6.30
N LYS A 12 11.52 -9.64 5.48
CA LYS A 12 12.81 -8.97 5.73
C LYS A 12 12.88 -7.69 4.89
N ALA A 13 13.00 -6.54 5.56
CA ALA A 13 13.29 -5.28 4.88
C ALA A 13 14.69 -5.34 4.24
N GLY A 14 14.76 -5.18 2.91
CA GLY A 14 16.01 -5.04 2.16
C GLY A 14 16.30 -3.58 1.86
N GLY A 15 17.53 -3.13 2.11
CA GLY A 15 17.96 -1.76 1.82
C GLY A 15 18.09 -1.46 0.32
N ILE A 16 17.87 -0.20 -0.07
CA ILE A 16 17.90 0.29 -1.45
C ILE A 16 19.10 1.20 -1.68
N SER A 17 19.83 1.01 -2.79
CA SER A 17 20.96 1.84 -3.26
C SER A 17 20.65 2.50 -4.62
N ASN A 18 21.20 3.71 -4.78
CA ASN A 18 20.95 4.79 -5.76
C ASN A 18 20.81 4.53 -7.28
N THR A 19 19.94 5.37 -7.87
CA THR A 19 20.02 6.14 -9.14
C THR A 19 20.22 5.43 -10.48
N GLU A 20 19.14 4.87 -11.00
CA GLU A 20 18.53 5.15 -12.32
C GLU A 20 17.02 4.93 -12.07
N GLU A 21 16.10 5.45 -12.90
CA GLU A 21 14.67 5.11 -12.80
C GLU A 21 14.46 3.65 -13.27
N ILE A 22 15.10 2.73 -12.56
CA ILE A 22 15.04 1.29 -12.80
C ILE A 22 13.69 0.90 -12.25
N LEU A 23 12.75 0.65 -13.16
CA LEU A 23 11.52 -0.04 -12.81
C LEU A 23 11.90 -1.24 -11.94
N PRO A 24 11.42 -1.33 -10.68
CA PRO A 24 11.78 -2.41 -9.78
C PRO A 24 11.63 -3.76 -10.47
N ILE A 25 12.63 -4.64 -10.31
CA ILE A 25 12.71 -5.88 -11.08
C ILE A 25 11.46 -6.77 -10.92
N ASN A 26 10.80 -6.67 -9.77
CA ASN A 26 9.51 -7.30 -9.49
C ASN A 26 8.41 -6.76 -10.41
N LEU A 27 8.30 -5.44 -10.62
CA LEU A 27 7.29 -4.84 -11.51
C LEU A 27 7.58 -5.20 -12.97
N LYS A 28 8.85 -5.24 -13.37
CA LYS A 28 9.25 -5.72 -14.68
C LYS A 28 8.88 -7.20 -14.87
N GLY A 29 9.13 -8.03 -13.85
CA GLY A 29 8.86 -9.47 -13.87
C GLY A 29 7.38 -9.82 -14.00
N ILE A 30 6.47 -8.97 -13.50
CA ILE A 30 5.02 -9.14 -13.64
C ILE A 30 4.42 -8.38 -14.83
N GLY A 31 5.25 -7.75 -15.67
CA GLY A 31 4.83 -7.08 -16.90
C GLY A 31 4.12 -5.73 -16.73
N CYS A 32 4.31 -5.04 -15.58
CA CYS A 32 3.69 -3.73 -15.33
C CYS A 32 4.00 -2.71 -16.43
N GLU A 33 5.26 -2.64 -16.88
CA GLU A 33 5.69 -1.68 -17.89
C GLU A 33 4.88 -1.77 -19.20
N GLU A 34 4.64 -2.99 -19.66
CA GLU A 34 3.86 -3.26 -20.88
C GLU A 34 2.40 -2.84 -20.67
N LYS A 35 1.82 -3.17 -19.52
CA LYS A 35 0.43 -2.82 -19.19
C LYS A 35 0.25 -1.31 -19.08
N TRP A 36 1.19 -0.60 -18.49
CA TRP A 36 1.17 0.86 -18.44
C TRP A 36 1.28 1.49 -19.83
N LYS A 37 2.10 0.94 -20.75
CA LYS A 37 2.15 1.38 -22.16
C LYS A 37 0.82 1.20 -22.90
N HIS A 38 0.01 0.24 -22.48
CA HIS A 38 -1.35 0.03 -22.97
C HIS A 38 -2.42 0.84 -22.21
N GLY A 39 -2.03 1.70 -21.28
CA GLY A 39 -2.94 2.57 -20.52
C GLY A 39 -3.57 1.92 -19.28
N PHE A 40 -3.16 0.71 -18.92
CA PHE A 40 -3.66 0.01 -17.72
C PHE A 40 -2.85 0.41 -16.48
N THR A 41 -3.12 1.58 -15.92
CA THR A 41 -2.38 2.12 -14.75
C THR A 41 -3.14 2.04 -13.43
N GLY A 42 -4.34 1.45 -13.44
CA GLY A 42 -5.25 1.40 -12.29
C GLY A 42 -6.11 2.65 -12.12
N LYS A 43 -5.98 3.65 -12.99
CA LYS A 43 -6.80 4.87 -12.95
C LYS A 43 -8.30 4.57 -12.84
N GLY A 44 -8.93 5.14 -11.81
CA GLY A 44 -10.37 4.98 -11.53
C GLY A 44 -10.75 3.67 -10.84
N VAL A 45 -9.79 2.79 -10.54
CA VAL A 45 -9.99 1.62 -9.69
C VAL A 45 -9.78 2.02 -8.24
N VAL A 46 -10.59 1.45 -7.35
CA VAL A 46 -10.46 1.62 -5.91
C VAL A 46 -10.14 0.27 -5.27
N ILE A 47 -9.00 0.20 -4.58
CA ILE A 47 -8.53 -0.99 -3.86
C ILE A 47 -8.68 -0.78 -2.36
N ALA A 48 -9.35 -1.72 -1.68
CA ALA A 48 -9.45 -1.74 -0.22
C ALA A 48 -8.31 -2.58 0.38
N VAL A 49 -7.39 -1.95 1.11
CA VAL A 49 -6.26 -2.65 1.78
C VAL A 49 -6.65 -3.03 3.19
N LEU A 50 -6.79 -4.32 3.51
CA LEU A 50 -7.13 -4.83 4.85
C LEU A 50 -5.87 -5.19 5.66
N ASP A 51 -5.31 -4.24 6.39
CA ASP A 51 -3.97 -4.39 7.02
C ASP A 51 -3.86 -3.58 8.35
N THR A 52 -2.65 -3.23 8.81
CA THR A 52 -2.39 -2.46 10.03
C THR A 52 -2.69 -0.95 9.91
N GLY A 53 -3.33 -0.52 8.82
CA GLY A 53 -3.57 0.90 8.55
C GLY A 53 -2.64 1.43 7.48
N CYS A 54 -2.54 2.75 7.36
CA CYS A 54 -1.65 3.39 6.39
C CYS A 54 -1.22 4.77 6.88
N ASP A 55 0.06 5.11 6.70
CA ASP A 55 0.52 6.49 6.77
C ASP A 55 -0.01 7.28 5.56
N VAL A 56 -1.08 8.03 5.80
CA VAL A 56 -1.73 8.88 4.79
C VAL A 56 -0.95 10.15 4.47
N ASN A 57 0.09 10.47 5.23
CA ASN A 57 0.95 11.63 4.99
C ASN A 57 2.24 11.24 4.25
N HIS A 58 2.46 9.95 4.01
CA HIS A 58 3.61 9.48 3.23
C HIS A 58 3.58 10.11 1.83
N PRO A 59 4.69 10.72 1.34
CA PRO A 59 4.72 11.41 0.05
C PRO A 59 4.17 10.57 -1.10
N ASP A 60 4.54 9.28 -1.13
CA ASP A 60 4.11 8.35 -2.18
C ASP A 60 2.61 7.91 -2.10
N LEU A 61 1.92 8.20 -1.00
CA LEU A 61 0.57 7.71 -0.70
C LEU A 61 -0.45 8.81 -0.38
N MET A 62 -0.02 10.03 -0.07
CA MET A 62 -0.89 11.10 0.43
C MET A 62 -1.98 11.53 -0.54
N ASN A 63 -1.77 11.33 -1.85
CA ASN A 63 -2.76 11.60 -2.89
C ASN A 63 -3.48 10.34 -3.38
N ARG A 64 -3.22 9.20 -2.75
CA ARG A 64 -3.78 7.89 -3.11
C ARG A 64 -4.87 7.48 -2.12
N VAL A 65 -4.68 7.72 -0.83
CA VAL A 65 -5.67 7.31 0.18
C VAL A 65 -6.89 8.22 0.16
N ILE A 66 -8.04 7.72 -0.28
CA ILE A 66 -9.29 8.49 -0.33
C ILE A 66 -10.10 8.43 0.97
N GLU A 67 -10.00 7.33 1.71
CA GLU A 67 -10.72 7.11 2.96
C GLU A 67 -10.11 5.93 3.73
N GLY A 68 -10.36 5.87 5.04
CA GLY A 68 -10.15 4.64 5.78
C GLY A 68 -10.95 4.48 7.07
N TYR A 69 -10.87 3.27 7.61
CA TYR A 69 -11.64 2.84 8.78
C TYR A 69 -10.79 1.91 9.65
N ASN A 70 -10.87 2.09 10.97
CA ASN A 70 -10.26 1.22 11.97
C ASN A 70 -11.30 0.30 12.60
N PHE A 71 -11.06 -1.00 12.48
CA PHE A 71 -11.89 -2.04 13.07
C PHE A 71 -11.22 -2.74 14.27
N THR A 72 -10.18 -2.12 14.84
CA THR A 72 -9.39 -2.63 15.97
C THR A 72 -9.61 -1.78 17.21
N GLU A 73 -9.27 -2.31 18.39
CA GLU A 73 -9.33 -1.59 19.66
C GLU A 73 -8.18 -0.57 19.85
N GLU A 74 -7.19 -0.54 18.94
CA GLU A 74 -6.18 0.51 18.94
C GLU A 74 -6.82 1.90 18.78
N HIS A 75 -6.13 2.91 19.30
CA HIS A 75 -6.65 4.27 19.41
C HIS A 75 -8.01 4.35 20.15
N GLY A 76 -8.24 3.43 21.10
CA GLY A 76 -9.45 3.37 21.90
C GLY A 76 -10.70 2.98 21.08
N GLY A 77 -10.52 2.20 20.01
CA GLY A 77 -11.61 1.76 19.13
C GLY A 77 -12.16 2.89 18.25
N ASN A 78 -11.43 4.00 18.09
CA ASN A 78 -11.86 5.09 17.24
C ASN A 78 -11.79 4.68 15.76
N VAL A 79 -12.96 4.53 15.14
CA VAL A 79 -13.12 4.09 13.75
C VAL A 79 -12.48 5.03 12.73
N SER A 80 -12.32 6.31 13.06
CA SER A 80 -11.77 7.32 12.16
C SER A 80 -10.25 7.43 12.22
N ILE A 81 -9.58 6.70 13.12
CA ILE A 81 -8.11 6.70 13.26
C ILE A 81 -7.57 5.39 12.70
N TYR A 82 -7.13 5.42 11.45
CA TYR A 82 -6.62 4.27 10.69
C TYR A 82 -5.14 4.40 10.31
N GLU A 83 -4.41 5.22 11.05
CA GLU A 83 -2.98 5.42 10.88
C GLU A 83 -2.20 4.14 11.23
N ASP A 84 -1.11 3.90 10.52
CA ASP A 84 -0.34 2.69 10.68
C ASP A 84 0.62 2.77 11.87
N THR A 85 0.47 1.86 12.82
CA THR A 85 1.32 1.74 14.00
C THR A 85 2.41 0.66 13.84
N ASN A 86 2.35 -0.14 12.77
CA ASN A 86 3.28 -1.24 12.52
C ASN A 86 4.20 -0.99 11.32
N GLY A 87 3.67 -0.42 10.24
CA GLY A 87 4.36 -0.15 8.98
C GLY A 87 4.03 -1.15 7.86
N HIS A 88 3.47 -2.33 8.19
CA HIS A 88 3.13 -3.35 7.19
C HIS A 88 2.05 -2.86 6.22
N GLY A 89 0.98 -2.23 6.72
CA GLY A 89 -0.09 -1.72 5.87
C GLY A 89 0.36 -0.58 4.94
N THR A 90 1.23 0.31 5.42
CA THR A 90 1.85 1.36 4.60
C THR A 90 2.72 0.77 3.50
N HIS A 91 3.54 -0.24 3.83
CA HIS A 91 4.37 -0.94 2.85
C HIS A 91 3.52 -1.67 1.79
N THR A 92 2.46 -2.37 2.22
CA THR A 92 1.49 -3.01 1.33
C THR A 92 0.82 -1.99 0.41
N ALA A 93 0.36 -0.85 0.94
CA ALA A 93 -0.25 0.22 0.15
C ALA A 93 0.74 0.82 -0.86
N GLY A 94 2.02 0.95 -0.50
CA GLY A 94 3.08 1.41 -1.40
C GLY A 94 3.35 0.45 -2.57
N ILE A 95 3.37 -0.87 -2.33
CA ILE A 95 3.50 -1.87 -3.40
C ILE A 95 2.33 -1.77 -4.39
N ILE A 96 1.13 -1.47 -3.89
CA ILE A 96 -0.09 -1.38 -4.69
C ILE A 96 -0.10 -0.08 -5.51
N ALA A 97 -0.04 1.07 -4.84
CA ALA A 97 -0.38 2.38 -5.41
C ALA A 97 0.69 3.47 -5.22
N GLY A 98 1.93 3.13 -4.84
CA GLY A 98 3.02 4.10 -4.69
C GLY A 98 3.17 4.97 -5.95
N SER A 99 3.22 6.29 -5.76
CA SER A 99 3.27 7.23 -6.88
C SER A 99 4.57 7.17 -7.67
N LYS A 100 4.47 7.54 -8.93
CA LYS A 100 5.60 7.67 -9.84
C LYS A 100 6.14 9.11 -9.84
N ASP A 101 6.60 9.59 -8.70
CA ASP A 101 7.09 10.97 -8.50
C ASP A 101 8.50 11.04 -7.91
N CYS A 102 9.25 9.92 -7.96
CA CYS A 102 10.68 9.84 -7.63
C CYS A 102 11.04 10.14 -6.15
N HIS A 103 10.08 10.18 -5.24
CA HIS A 103 10.33 10.33 -3.80
C HIS A 103 10.58 9.00 -3.08
N GLY A 104 10.04 7.88 -3.60
CA GLY A 104 10.27 6.55 -3.05
C GLY A 104 10.02 5.41 -4.04
N ILE A 105 9.01 4.58 -3.78
CA ILE A 105 8.72 3.38 -4.58
C ILE A 105 7.55 3.59 -5.55
N ILE A 106 7.59 2.87 -6.68
CA ILE A 106 6.48 2.85 -7.64
C ILE A 106 5.62 1.62 -7.34
N GLY A 107 4.31 1.81 -7.26
CA GLY A 107 3.33 0.73 -7.12
C GLY A 107 3.02 0.02 -8.43
N VAL A 108 2.30 -1.11 -8.34
CA VAL A 108 1.79 -1.85 -9.51
C VAL A 108 0.82 -1.01 -10.33
N ALA A 109 0.00 -0.21 -9.66
CA ALA A 109 -1.05 0.63 -10.24
C ALA A 109 -0.87 2.09 -9.80
N PRO A 110 0.12 2.78 -10.38
CA PRO A 110 0.59 4.07 -9.88
C PRO A 110 -0.38 5.22 -10.13
N ASP A 111 -1.50 5.04 -10.85
CA ASP A 111 -2.51 6.09 -11.11
C ASP A 111 -3.86 5.82 -10.43
N GLU A 112 -3.96 4.79 -9.58
CA GLU A 112 -5.21 4.47 -8.89
C GLU A 112 -5.46 5.32 -7.65
N ASN A 113 -6.69 5.26 -7.15
CA ASN A 113 -7.09 5.84 -5.87
C ASN A 113 -7.31 4.69 -4.88
N SER A 114 -6.60 4.67 -3.76
CA SER A 114 -6.63 3.59 -2.77
C SER A 114 -7.59 3.92 -1.63
N VAL A 115 -8.37 2.94 -1.14
CA VAL A 115 -9.04 3.02 0.16
C VAL A 115 -8.25 2.18 1.14
N CYS A 116 -7.80 2.77 2.25
CA CYS A 116 -7.16 1.98 3.30
C CYS A 116 -8.22 1.45 4.27
N ARG A 117 -8.22 0.17 4.62
CA ARG A 117 -9.11 -0.38 5.65
C ARG A 117 -8.29 -1.10 6.70
N ARG A 118 -8.15 -0.57 7.90
CA ARG A 118 -7.38 -1.23 8.95
C ARG A 118 -8.15 -2.41 9.54
N LYS A 119 -7.61 -3.63 9.46
CA LYS A 119 -8.12 -4.85 10.10
C LYS A 119 -6.96 -5.68 10.64
N SER A 120 -6.71 -5.65 11.95
CA SER A 120 -5.87 -6.64 12.63
C SER A 120 -6.76 -7.64 13.37
N GLY A 121 -6.38 -8.92 13.34
CA GLY A 121 -6.99 -10.00 14.14
C GLY A 121 -6.14 -10.36 15.36
#